data_AF-A0A1V6B3P6-F1
#
_entry.id   AF-A0A1V6B3P6-F1
#
_cell.length_a   1.000
_cell.length_b   1.000
_cell.length_c   1.000
_cell.angle_alpha   90.00
_cell.angle_beta   90.00
_cell.angle_gamma   90.00
#
_symmetry.space_group_name_H-M   'P 1'
#
loop_
_entity.id
_entity.type
_entity.pdbx_description
1 polymer ?
#
loop_
_entity_poly.entity_id
_entity_poly.type
_entity_poly.pdbx_seq_one_letter_code
_entity_poly.pdbx_strand_id
1 'polypeptide(L)'
;MHVEKPITIDSMKSRDLSLSKVMILIFVPATVLTAAYWAIGHLQKIIPSLLLFFLLAAIILFPAELAIILFAGKKEFGRYSLKSALVNQKKPKAARTLLIGVMLFGLAGILSIVVKPLESLLTSPISGKLGAVLPAYFDWTNFELLRQYPKNMVLWTCIGYGVFNVFVGPVVEELFFRGYLTSKISRFGRRAPIIMTVLFSLYHLWLPFQNLFRISAFLPAAYMAWKENNISIAIVFHCLCNLVSTVSFILVLYSV
;
A
#
# COMPACT_ATOMS: atom_id res chain seq x y z
N MET A 1 -2.30 -4.56 -40.05
CA MET A 1 -2.93 -3.72 -39.01
C MET A 1 -4.02 -4.54 -38.34
N HIS A 2 -3.73 -5.21 -37.22
CA HIS A 2 -4.78 -5.87 -36.43
C HIS A 2 -5.43 -4.81 -35.53
N VAL A 3 -6.63 -4.40 -35.90
CA VAL A 3 -7.49 -3.57 -35.06
C VAL A 3 -7.99 -4.48 -33.93
N GLU A 4 -7.42 -4.34 -32.72
CA GLU A 4 -7.96 -4.99 -31.51
C GLU A 4 -9.43 -4.53 -31.36
N LYS A 5 -10.38 -5.47 -31.46
CA LYS A 5 -11.79 -5.19 -31.20
C LYS A 5 -11.96 -4.64 -29.77
N PRO A 6 -12.81 -3.63 -29.55
CA PRO A 6 -13.08 -3.14 -28.21
C PRO A 6 -13.69 -4.27 -27.37
N ILE A 7 -13.10 -4.48 -26.20
CA ILE A 7 -13.53 -5.48 -25.22
C ILE A 7 -14.92 -5.08 -24.70
N THR A 8 -15.95 -5.90 -24.97
CA THR A 8 -17.32 -5.63 -24.56
C THR A 8 -17.54 -5.93 -23.06
N ILE A 9 -18.51 -5.26 -22.44
CA ILE A 9 -18.86 -5.38 -21.01
C ILE A 9 -19.14 -6.84 -20.61
N ASP A 10 -19.73 -7.66 -21.49
CA ASP A 10 -19.97 -9.09 -21.21
C ASP A 10 -18.69 -9.92 -21.13
N SER A 11 -17.65 -9.56 -21.87
CA SER A 11 -16.34 -10.20 -21.77
C SER A 11 -15.55 -9.79 -20.51
N MET A 12 -16.03 -8.79 -19.75
CA MET A 12 -15.47 -8.40 -18.46
C MET A 12 -16.10 -9.20 -17.31
N LYS A 13 -17.41 -9.52 -17.39
CA LYS A 13 -18.10 -10.40 -16.42
C LYS A 13 -17.46 -11.80 -16.32
N SER A 14 -16.89 -12.33 -17.40
CA SER A 14 -16.25 -13.65 -17.41
C SER A 14 -14.84 -13.69 -16.77
N ARG A 15 -14.34 -12.57 -16.23
CA ARG A 15 -12.97 -12.42 -15.70
C ARG A 15 -12.90 -12.08 -14.21
N ASP A 16 -14.04 -12.08 -13.53
CA ASP A 16 -14.10 -11.81 -12.10
C ASP A 16 -13.50 -12.96 -11.27
N LEU A 17 -12.71 -12.61 -10.26
CA LEU A 17 -12.14 -13.54 -9.29
C LEU A 17 -13.09 -13.75 -8.10
N SER A 18 -13.14 -14.96 -7.55
CA SER A 18 -13.82 -15.18 -6.27
C SER A 18 -13.12 -14.39 -5.16
N LEU A 19 -13.86 -13.97 -4.12
CA LEU A 19 -13.28 -13.22 -3.02
C LEU A 19 -12.17 -14.01 -2.31
N SER A 20 -12.31 -15.33 -2.18
CA SER A 20 -11.28 -16.21 -1.62
C SER A 20 -9.98 -16.13 -2.42
N LYS A 21 -10.04 -16.12 -3.76
CA LYS A 21 -8.84 -15.96 -4.61
C LYS A 21 -8.21 -14.58 -4.41
N VAL A 22 -9.01 -13.52 -4.33
CA VAL A 22 -8.52 -12.17 -4.05
C VAL A 22 -7.82 -12.11 -2.69
N MET A 23 -8.42 -12.69 -1.65
CA MET A 23 -7.79 -12.76 -0.33
C MET A 23 -6.47 -13.52 -0.35
N ILE A 24 -6.39 -14.66 -1.05
CA ILE A 24 -5.13 -15.41 -1.20
C ILE A 24 -4.05 -14.55 -1.87
N LEU A 25 -4.39 -13.88 -2.98
CA LEU A 25 -3.44 -13.03 -3.72
C LEU A 25 -2.91 -11.86 -2.87
N ILE A 26 -3.71 -11.34 -1.96
CA ILE A 26 -3.35 -10.24 -1.06
C ILE A 26 -2.54 -10.74 0.14
N PHE A 27 -3.10 -11.70 0.88
CA PHE A 27 -2.60 -12.03 2.21
C PHE A 27 -1.46 -13.04 2.19
N VAL A 28 -1.30 -13.87 1.15
CA VAL A 28 -0.16 -14.78 1.09
C VAL A 28 1.16 -14.01 0.97
N PRO A 29 1.34 -13.08 0.01
CA PRO A 29 2.57 -12.28 -0.06
C PRO A 29 2.83 -11.45 1.21
N ALA A 30 1.81 -10.82 1.77
CA ALA A 30 1.93 -10.04 3.01
C ALA A 30 2.34 -10.90 4.21
N THR A 31 1.77 -12.11 4.34
CA THR A 31 2.14 -13.06 5.39
C THR A 31 3.57 -13.54 5.22
N VAL A 32 3.99 -13.87 4.00
CA VAL A 32 5.37 -14.28 3.71
C VAL A 32 6.36 -13.15 4.05
N LEU A 33 6.06 -11.90 3.65
CA LEU A 33 6.87 -10.74 4.04
C LEU A 33 6.96 -10.61 5.56
N THR A 34 5.81 -10.62 6.24
CA THR A 34 5.74 -10.39 7.69
C THR A 34 6.48 -11.50 8.46
N ALA A 35 6.32 -12.76 8.04
CA ALA A 35 7.02 -13.90 8.63
C ALA A 35 8.53 -13.83 8.40
N ALA A 36 8.97 -13.50 7.18
CA ALA A 36 10.38 -13.34 6.87
C ALA A 36 11.01 -12.17 7.67
N TYR A 37 10.30 -11.04 7.75
CA TYR A 37 10.72 -9.88 8.52
C TYR A 37 10.84 -10.20 10.01
N TRP A 38 9.84 -10.89 10.57
CA TRP A 38 9.85 -11.32 11.96
C TRP A 38 11.00 -12.32 12.23
N ALA A 39 11.16 -13.35 11.41
CA ALA A 39 12.20 -14.35 11.59
C ALA A 39 13.61 -13.74 11.46
N ILE A 40 13.88 -12.98 10.39
CA ILE A 40 15.20 -12.38 10.16
C ILE A 40 15.49 -11.31 11.23
N GLY A 41 14.50 -10.52 11.66
CA GLY A 41 14.67 -9.55 12.73
C GLY A 41 14.99 -10.15 14.10
N HIS A 42 14.66 -11.44 14.33
CA HIS A 42 15.11 -12.16 15.52
C HIS A 42 16.53 -12.70 15.38
N LEU A 43 16.96 -13.03 14.15
CA LEU A 43 18.29 -13.57 13.87
C LEU A 43 19.37 -12.48 13.79
N GLN A 44 19.00 -11.25 13.41
CA GLN A 44 19.94 -10.13 13.31
C GLN A 44 19.31 -8.83 13.81
N LYS A 45 20.17 -7.97 14.39
CA LYS A 45 19.84 -6.60 14.80
C LYS A 45 20.88 -5.59 14.31
N ILE A 46 21.62 -5.96 13.27
CA ILE A 46 22.69 -5.14 12.67
C ILE A 46 22.07 -4.12 11.70
N ILE A 47 21.01 -4.54 11.01
CA ILE A 47 20.24 -3.70 10.10
C ILE A 47 19.08 -3.09 10.90
N PRO A 48 18.87 -1.75 10.86
CA PRO A 48 17.70 -1.13 11.45
C PRO A 48 16.41 -1.79 10.96
N SER A 49 15.48 -2.00 11.89
CA SER A 49 14.22 -2.72 11.66
C SER A 49 13.40 -2.19 10.48
N LEU A 50 13.24 -0.87 10.40
CA LEU A 50 12.52 -0.23 9.28
C LEU A 50 13.23 -0.47 7.93
N LEU A 51 14.57 -0.42 7.90
CA LEU A 51 15.35 -0.71 6.70
C LEU A 51 15.21 -2.18 6.29
N LEU A 52 15.32 -3.10 7.25
CA LEU A 52 15.11 -4.54 7.02
C LEU A 52 13.74 -4.78 6.38
N PHE A 53 12.68 -4.16 6.92
CA PHE A 53 11.33 -4.31 6.38
C PHE A 53 11.27 -3.91 4.90
N PHE A 54 11.79 -2.75 4.53
CA PHE A 54 11.73 -2.30 3.13
C PHE A 54 12.63 -3.09 2.19
N LEU A 55 13.79 -3.56 2.66
CA LEU A 55 14.62 -4.49 1.88
C LEU A 55 13.85 -5.77 1.57
N LEU A 56 13.18 -6.36 2.56
CA LEU A 56 12.36 -7.55 2.38
C LEU A 56 11.13 -7.29 1.51
N ALA A 57 10.46 -6.15 1.67
CA ALA A 57 9.35 -5.76 0.81
C ALA A 57 9.79 -5.62 -0.66
N ALA A 58 10.98 -5.08 -0.90
CA ALA A 58 11.55 -4.91 -2.23
C ALA A 58 11.88 -6.25 -2.92
N ILE A 59 12.21 -7.31 -2.18
CA ILE A 59 12.55 -8.62 -2.75
C ILE A 59 11.39 -9.63 -2.73
N ILE A 60 10.43 -9.48 -1.82
CA ILE A 60 9.30 -10.41 -1.65
C ILE A 60 8.02 -9.79 -2.18
N LEU A 61 7.60 -8.69 -1.58
CA LEU A 61 6.24 -8.18 -1.71
C LEU A 61 6.00 -7.49 -3.05
N PHE A 62 6.78 -6.47 -3.38
CA PHE A 62 6.61 -5.72 -4.63
C PHE A 62 6.81 -6.60 -5.86
N PRO A 63 7.83 -7.50 -5.90
CA PRO A 63 7.96 -8.44 -7.01
C PRO A 63 6.79 -9.43 -7.09
N ALA A 64 6.25 -9.91 -5.98
CA ALA A 64 5.09 -10.81 -5.99
C ALA A 64 3.84 -10.13 -6.56
N GLU A 65 3.52 -8.91 -6.11
CA GLU A 65 2.39 -8.13 -6.61
C GLU A 65 2.53 -7.82 -8.11
N LEU A 66 3.71 -7.36 -8.54
CA LEU A 66 4.00 -7.13 -9.96
C LEU A 66 3.93 -8.42 -10.77
N ALA A 67 4.50 -9.52 -10.28
CA ALA A 67 4.44 -10.81 -10.95
C ALA A 67 2.99 -11.25 -11.17
N ILE A 68 2.12 -11.14 -10.17
CA ILE A 68 0.69 -11.45 -10.31
C ILE A 68 0.07 -10.66 -11.46
N ILE A 69 0.35 -9.37 -11.56
CA ILE A 69 -0.16 -8.51 -12.65
C ILE A 69 0.44 -8.93 -13.99
N LEU A 70 1.74 -9.21 -14.06
CA LEU A 70 2.43 -9.60 -15.29
C LEU A 70 1.93 -10.94 -15.82
N PHE A 71 1.74 -11.93 -14.96
CA PHE A 71 1.17 -13.24 -15.31
C PHE A 71 -0.29 -13.11 -15.75
N ALA A 72 -1.07 -12.25 -15.10
CA ALA A 72 -2.42 -11.92 -15.55
C ALA A 72 -2.40 -11.26 -16.93
N GLY A 73 -1.46 -10.34 -17.18
CA GLY A 73 -1.23 -9.72 -18.48
C GLY A 73 -0.94 -10.76 -19.58
N LYS A 74 -0.09 -11.74 -19.27
CA LYS A 74 0.20 -12.86 -20.19
C LYS A 74 -1.04 -13.69 -20.47
N LYS A 75 -1.81 -14.03 -19.44
CA LYS A 75 -3.03 -14.83 -19.56
C LYS A 75 -4.14 -14.11 -20.34
N GLU A 76 -4.27 -12.81 -20.17
CA GLU A 76 -5.38 -12.02 -20.72
C GLU A 76 -5.07 -11.37 -22.07
N PHE A 77 -3.80 -11.09 -22.35
CA PHE A 77 -3.35 -10.35 -23.53
C PHE A 77 -2.16 -10.99 -24.25
N GLY A 78 -1.77 -12.22 -23.89
CA GLY A 78 -0.74 -13.01 -24.59
C GLY A 78 0.71 -12.64 -24.26
N ARG A 79 0.98 -11.58 -23.49
CA ARG A 79 2.34 -11.15 -23.12
C ARG A 79 2.44 -10.60 -21.70
N TYR A 80 3.58 -10.82 -21.04
CA TYR A 80 3.89 -10.20 -19.75
C TYR A 80 3.82 -8.69 -19.86
N SER A 81 2.87 -8.07 -19.16
CA SER A 81 2.64 -6.62 -19.21
C SER A 81 1.75 -6.15 -18.07
N LEU A 82 1.78 -4.85 -17.77
CA LEU A 82 0.88 -4.22 -16.80
C LEU A 82 -0.52 -3.94 -17.35
N LYS A 83 -0.83 -4.41 -18.58
CA LYS A 83 -2.12 -4.11 -19.27
C LYS A 83 -3.33 -4.55 -18.43
N SER A 84 -3.22 -5.65 -17.67
CA SER A 84 -4.29 -6.10 -16.76
C SER A 84 -4.61 -5.14 -15.61
N ALA A 85 -3.67 -4.31 -15.17
CA ALA A 85 -3.92 -3.25 -14.18
C ALA A 85 -4.45 -1.95 -14.80
N LEU A 86 -4.23 -1.75 -16.11
CA LEU A 86 -4.47 -0.49 -16.80
C LEU A 86 -5.65 -0.52 -17.79
N VAL A 87 -6.24 -1.69 -18.07
CA VAL A 87 -7.22 -1.89 -19.16
C VAL A 87 -8.43 -0.96 -19.08
N ASN A 88 -8.89 -0.63 -17.88
CA ASN A 88 -10.06 0.24 -17.67
C ASN A 88 -9.69 1.70 -17.40
N GLN A 89 -8.41 2.07 -17.49
CA GLN A 89 -7.93 3.40 -17.12
C GLN A 89 -8.02 4.36 -18.31
N LYS A 90 -8.53 5.56 -18.06
CA LYS A 90 -8.50 6.68 -19.00
C LYS A 90 -7.14 7.36 -18.95
N LYS A 91 -6.74 7.99 -20.06
CA LYS A 91 -5.51 8.81 -20.09
C LYS A 91 -5.62 9.93 -19.03
N PRO A 92 -4.66 10.04 -18.10
CA PRO A 92 -4.75 11.01 -17.02
C PRO A 92 -4.63 12.43 -17.57
N LYS A 93 -5.57 13.30 -17.19
CA LYS A 93 -5.39 14.76 -17.30
C LYS A 93 -4.56 15.19 -16.10
N ALA A 94 -3.28 15.49 -16.30
CA ALA A 94 -2.30 15.70 -15.23
C ALA A 94 -2.77 16.72 -14.18
N ALA A 95 -3.18 17.92 -14.62
CA ALA A 95 -3.65 18.97 -13.71
C ALA A 95 -4.87 18.55 -12.87
N ARG A 96 -5.88 17.92 -13.49
CA ARG A 96 -7.07 17.44 -12.77
C ARG A 96 -6.71 16.30 -11.80
N THR A 97 -5.81 15.40 -12.21
CA THR A 97 -5.33 14.29 -11.37
C THR A 97 -4.62 14.82 -10.14
N LEU A 98 -3.70 15.77 -10.34
CA LEU A 98 -2.95 16.41 -9.26
C LEU A 98 -3.88 17.16 -8.31
N LEU A 99 -4.81 17.96 -8.86
CA LEU A 99 -5.77 18.72 -8.06
C LEU A 99 -6.62 17.81 -7.16
N ILE A 100 -7.22 16.75 -7.73
CA ILE A 100 -8.04 15.81 -6.95
C ILE A 100 -7.19 15.07 -5.93
N GLY A 101 -6.00 14.60 -6.31
CA GLY A 101 -5.08 13.91 -5.40
C GLY A 101 -4.67 14.76 -4.20
N VAL A 102 -4.34 16.04 -4.44
CA VAL A 102 -3.97 17.00 -3.39
C VAL A 102 -5.17 17.34 -2.48
N MET A 103 -6.37 17.53 -3.04
CA MET A 103 -7.59 17.75 -2.24
C MET A 103 -7.89 16.57 -1.32
N LEU A 104 -7.77 15.35 -1.83
CA LEU A 104 -7.95 14.13 -1.04
C LEU A 104 -6.88 13.98 0.03
N PHE A 105 -5.65 14.37 -0.26
CA PHE A 105 -4.56 14.41 0.72
C PHE A 105 -4.87 15.41 1.85
N GLY A 106 -5.38 16.59 1.53
CA GLY A 106 -5.88 17.56 2.53
C GLY A 106 -6.99 16.97 3.41
N LEU A 107 -7.94 16.25 2.81
CA LEU A 107 -8.97 15.52 3.54
C LEU A 107 -8.38 14.46 4.49
N ALA A 108 -7.40 13.67 4.04
CA ALA A 108 -6.71 12.71 4.90
C ALA A 108 -5.97 13.39 6.06
N GLY A 109 -5.41 14.58 5.85
CA GLY A 109 -4.86 15.42 6.91
C GLY A 109 -5.90 15.75 7.98
N ILE A 110 -7.08 16.23 7.58
CA ILE A 110 -8.20 16.52 8.52
C ILE A 110 -8.64 15.26 9.25
N LEU A 111 -8.84 14.15 8.52
CA LEU A 111 -9.22 12.86 9.11
C LEU A 111 -8.17 12.36 10.11
N SER A 112 -6.89 12.68 9.91
CA SER A 112 -5.83 12.26 10.83
C SER A 112 -5.95 12.89 12.22
N ILE A 113 -6.52 14.10 12.32
CA ILE A 113 -6.73 14.81 13.58
C ILE A 113 -7.85 14.15 14.40
N VAL A 114 -8.84 13.55 13.74
CA VAL A 114 -10.02 12.96 14.42
C VAL A 114 -9.90 11.44 14.56
N VAL A 115 -9.56 10.74 13.48
CA VAL A 115 -9.63 9.28 13.40
C VAL A 115 -8.44 8.61 14.06
N LYS A 116 -7.21 9.16 13.95
CA LYS A 116 -6.03 8.54 14.58
C LYS A 116 -6.13 8.54 16.12
N PRO A 117 -6.51 9.63 16.80
CA PRO A 117 -6.68 9.60 18.26
C PRO A 117 -7.78 8.63 18.70
N LEU A 118 -8.90 8.60 17.97
CA LEU A 118 -9.99 7.67 18.23
C LEU A 118 -9.53 6.20 18.08
N GLU A 119 -8.84 5.88 17.00
CA GLU A 119 -8.28 4.54 16.77
C GLU A 119 -7.27 4.15 17.85
N SER A 120 -6.38 5.07 18.24
CA SER A 120 -5.43 4.86 19.33
C SER A 120 -6.15 4.57 20.65
N LEU A 121 -7.24 5.29 20.96
CA LEU A 121 -8.02 5.05 22.17
C LEU A 121 -8.63 3.63 22.16
N LEU A 122 -9.26 3.24 21.05
CA LEU A 122 -9.91 1.94 20.89
C LEU A 122 -8.92 0.77 20.91
N THR A 123 -7.73 0.97 20.36
CA THR A 123 -6.73 -0.10 20.22
C THR A 123 -5.68 -0.10 21.33
N SER A 124 -5.62 0.92 22.19
CA SER A 124 -4.63 1.04 23.28
C SER A 124 -4.55 -0.18 24.21
N PRO A 125 -5.64 -0.85 24.63
CA PRO A 125 -5.53 -1.98 25.56
C PRO A 125 -4.84 -3.19 24.93
N ILE A 126 -5.04 -3.39 23.62
CA ILE A 126 -4.48 -4.53 22.88
C ILE A 126 -3.06 -4.20 22.42
N SER A 127 -2.85 -3.02 21.85
CA SER A 127 -1.53 -2.57 21.40
C SER A 127 -0.54 -2.44 22.55
N GLY A 128 -0.97 -2.00 23.74
CA GLY A 128 -0.12 -1.95 24.94
C GLY A 128 0.31 -3.35 25.41
N LYS A 129 -0.61 -4.32 25.46
CA LYS A 129 -0.28 -5.72 25.79
C LYS A 129 0.68 -6.33 24.77
N LEU A 130 0.47 -6.05 23.49
CA LEU A 130 1.34 -6.55 22.43
C LEU A 130 2.73 -5.89 22.49
N GLY A 131 2.79 -4.57 22.72
CA GLY A 131 4.04 -3.81 22.88
C GLY A 131 4.88 -4.27 24.07
N ALA A 132 4.25 -4.76 25.15
CA ALA A 132 4.97 -5.32 26.30
C ALA A 132 5.69 -6.66 25.99
N VAL A 133 5.26 -7.38 24.96
CA VAL A 133 5.83 -8.68 24.56
C VAL A 133 6.70 -8.54 23.31
N LEU A 134 6.40 -7.58 22.43
CA LEU A 134 7.17 -7.36 21.21
C LEU A 134 8.57 -6.82 21.54
N PRO A 135 9.63 -7.40 20.94
CA PRO A 135 10.97 -6.84 21.08
C PRO A 135 11.01 -5.40 20.57
N ALA A 136 11.69 -4.52 21.32
CA ALA A 136 11.88 -3.10 20.97
C ALA A 136 12.45 -2.89 19.55
N TYR A 137 13.16 -3.89 19.01
CA TYR A 137 13.63 -3.89 17.63
C TYR A 137 12.48 -3.69 16.62
N PHE A 138 11.29 -4.25 16.84
CA PHE A 138 10.18 -4.15 15.89
C PHE A 138 9.36 -2.86 16.02
N ASP A 139 9.66 -2.01 17.00
CA ASP A 139 9.01 -0.72 17.16
C ASP A 139 9.66 0.35 16.27
N TRP A 140 8.98 0.69 15.18
CA TRP A 140 9.42 1.73 14.23
C TRP A 140 9.43 3.14 14.82
N THR A 141 8.80 3.34 15.98
CA THR A 141 8.76 4.63 16.69
C THR A 141 9.83 4.74 17.76
N ASN A 142 10.64 3.70 17.98
CA ASN A 142 11.76 3.74 18.91
C ASN A 142 12.97 4.46 18.29
N PHE A 143 12.87 5.79 18.22
CA PHE A 143 13.91 6.65 17.64
C PHE A 143 15.22 6.61 18.45
N GLU A 144 15.16 6.38 19.76
CA GLU A 144 16.36 6.23 20.60
C GLU A 144 17.19 5.03 20.17
N LEU A 145 16.55 3.87 19.98
CA LEU A 145 17.21 2.68 19.46
C LEU A 145 17.76 2.93 18.05
N LEU A 146 16.99 3.59 17.18
CA LEU A 146 17.44 3.89 15.82
C LEU A 146 18.69 4.79 15.79
N ARG A 147 18.79 5.77 16.70
CA ARG A 147 19.96 6.66 16.80
C ARG A 147 21.23 5.97 17.27
N GLN A 148 21.14 4.79 17.88
CA GLN A 148 22.30 4.00 18.29
C GLN A 148 23.01 3.31 17.12
N TYR A 149 22.36 3.21 15.96
CA TYR A 149 22.99 2.64 14.77
C TYR A 149 24.04 3.57 14.16
N PRO A 150 25.05 3.03 13.46
CA PRO A 150 25.99 3.81 12.68
C PRO A 150 25.29 4.80 11.73
N LYS A 151 25.82 6.02 11.59
CA LYS A 151 25.21 7.10 10.79
C LYS A 151 24.86 6.69 9.36
N ASN A 152 25.69 5.85 8.74
CA ASN A 152 25.42 5.31 7.40
C ASN A 152 24.18 4.41 7.38
N MET A 153 23.95 3.56 8.40
CA MET A 153 22.75 2.73 8.49
C MET A 153 21.49 3.57 8.71
N VAL A 154 21.58 4.62 9.50
CA VAL A 154 20.49 5.59 9.69
C VAL A 154 20.16 6.29 8.37
N LEU A 155 21.18 6.76 7.64
CA LEU A 155 21.01 7.35 6.31
C LEU A 155 20.34 6.38 5.33
N TRP A 156 20.81 5.13 5.26
CA TRP A 156 20.19 4.11 4.41
C TRP A 156 18.75 3.80 4.82
N THR A 157 18.43 3.87 6.10
CA THR A 157 17.05 3.75 6.59
C THR A 157 16.18 4.88 6.05
N CYS A 158 16.65 6.14 6.13
CA CYS A 158 15.93 7.28 5.57
C CYS A 158 15.76 7.19 4.05
N ILE A 159 16.80 6.79 3.32
CA ILE A 159 16.75 6.62 1.86
C ILE A 159 15.79 5.48 1.49
N GLY A 160 15.93 4.31 2.14
CA GLY A 160 15.07 3.17 1.91
C GLY A 160 13.61 3.49 2.22
N TYR A 161 13.36 4.15 3.35
CA TYR A 161 12.01 4.62 3.70
C TYR A 161 11.49 5.60 2.65
N GLY A 162 12.27 6.61 2.26
CA GLY A 162 11.91 7.56 1.20
C GLY A 162 11.58 6.89 -0.13
N VAL A 163 12.48 6.06 -0.66
CA VAL A 163 12.29 5.45 -1.98
C VAL A 163 11.13 4.45 -1.96
N PHE A 164 11.13 3.52 -1.01
CA PHE A 164 10.17 2.43 -1.02
C PHE A 164 8.81 2.82 -0.44
N ASN A 165 8.74 3.62 0.62
CA ASN A 165 7.46 4.03 1.20
C ASN A 165 6.79 5.14 0.38
N VAL A 166 7.54 6.09 -0.17
CA VAL A 166 6.93 7.25 -0.86
C VAL A 166 6.60 6.93 -2.31
N PHE A 167 7.41 6.11 -2.99
CA PHE A 167 7.28 5.92 -4.44
C PHE A 167 7.00 4.47 -4.83
N VAL A 168 7.92 3.55 -4.53
CA VAL A 168 7.83 2.18 -5.07
C VAL A 168 6.60 1.45 -4.53
N GLY A 169 6.42 1.42 -3.21
CA GLY A 169 5.28 0.78 -2.54
C GLY A 169 3.96 1.35 -3.04
N PRO A 170 3.70 2.67 -2.92
CA PRO A 170 2.47 3.28 -3.40
C PRO A 170 2.15 2.96 -4.87
N VAL A 171 3.13 3.07 -5.78
CA VAL A 171 2.89 2.78 -7.20
C VAL A 171 2.53 1.32 -7.43
N VAL A 172 3.26 0.39 -6.81
CA VAL A 172 3.00 -1.05 -6.96
C VAL A 172 1.67 -1.43 -6.34
N GLU A 173 1.39 -0.95 -5.14
CA GLU A 173 0.14 -1.21 -4.43
C GLU A 173 -1.07 -0.63 -5.18
N GLU A 174 -1.00 0.59 -5.72
CA GLU A 174 -2.12 1.14 -6.51
C GLU A 174 -2.35 0.37 -7.81
N LEU A 175 -1.27 -0.08 -8.49
CA LEU A 175 -1.39 -0.97 -9.65
C LEU A 175 -2.05 -2.30 -9.27
N PHE A 176 -1.69 -2.87 -8.13
CA PHE A 176 -2.18 -4.15 -7.66
C PHE A 176 -3.63 -4.08 -7.15
N PHE A 177 -3.91 -3.21 -6.18
CA PHE A 177 -5.21 -3.11 -5.54
C PHE A 177 -6.24 -2.39 -6.41
N ARG A 178 -5.94 -1.16 -6.86
CA ARG A 178 -6.93 -0.28 -7.54
C ARG A 178 -6.97 -0.54 -9.03
N GLY A 179 -5.83 -0.85 -9.65
CA GLY A 179 -5.75 -1.24 -11.04
C GLY A 179 -6.27 -2.66 -11.26
N TYR A 180 -5.49 -3.65 -10.82
CA TYR A 180 -5.75 -5.06 -11.13
C TYR A 180 -6.91 -5.63 -10.31
N LEU A 181 -6.79 -5.78 -8.99
CA LEU A 181 -7.74 -6.54 -8.18
C LEU A 181 -9.15 -5.93 -8.17
N THR A 182 -9.26 -4.60 -8.11
CA THR A 182 -10.57 -3.92 -8.17
C THR A 182 -11.28 -4.22 -9.49
N SER A 183 -10.55 -4.32 -10.61
CA SER A 183 -11.13 -4.69 -11.91
C SER A 183 -11.63 -6.15 -11.94
N LYS A 184 -11.10 -7.03 -11.08
CA LYS A 184 -11.46 -8.45 -10.98
C LYS A 184 -12.58 -8.75 -9.99
N ILE A 185 -13.15 -7.72 -9.36
CA ILE A 185 -14.33 -7.85 -8.50
C ILE A 185 -15.44 -6.92 -9.00
N SER A 186 -15.51 -6.75 -10.32
CA SER A 186 -16.41 -5.80 -10.99
C SER A 186 -17.88 -6.11 -10.75
N ARG A 187 -18.24 -7.37 -10.43
CA ARG A 187 -19.60 -7.76 -10.03
C ARG A 187 -20.16 -7.00 -8.83
N PHE A 188 -19.30 -6.44 -7.98
CA PHE A 188 -19.72 -5.64 -6.83
C PHE A 188 -19.95 -4.16 -7.18
N GLY A 189 -19.69 -3.73 -8.43
CA GLY A 189 -19.94 -2.39 -8.92
C GLY A 189 -19.37 -1.31 -8.00
N ARG A 190 -20.23 -0.39 -7.52
CA ARG A 190 -19.86 0.71 -6.61
C ARG A 190 -19.30 0.24 -5.26
N ARG A 191 -19.54 -1.02 -4.86
CA ARG A 191 -19.00 -1.60 -3.62
C ARG A 191 -17.59 -2.16 -3.79
N ALA A 192 -17.11 -2.37 -5.02
CA ALA A 192 -15.76 -2.86 -5.28
C ALA A 192 -14.65 -2.01 -4.62
N PRO A 193 -14.62 -0.66 -4.75
CA PRO A 193 -13.62 0.16 -4.07
C PRO A 193 -13.71 0.11 -2.54
N ILE A 194 -14.91 -0.12 -1.98
CA ILE A 194 -15.09 -0.28 -0.52
C ILE A 194 -14.43 -1.58 -0.05
N ILE A 195 -14.79 -2.70 -0.68
CA ILE A 195 -14.23 -4.02 -0.38
C ILE A 195 -12.71 -3.98 -0.49
N MET A 196 -12.20 -3.42 -1.60
CA MET A 196 -10.76 -3.37 -1.83
C MET A 196 -10.03 -2.47 -0.83
N THR A 197 -10.63 -1.36 -0.40
CA THR A 197 -10.01 -0.49 0.62
C THR A 197 -9.91 -1.19 1.98
N VAL A 198 -10.94 -1.95 2.37
CA VAL A 198 -10.88 -2.75 3.60
C VAL A 198 -9.78 -3.82 3.51
N LEU A 199 -9.72 -4.56 2.41
CA LEU A 199 -8.68 -5.58 2.21
C LEU A 199 -7.27 -4.98 2.15
N PHE A 200 -7.10 -3.85 1.44
CA PHE A 200 -5.86 -3.07 1.42
C PHE A 200 -5.44 -2.63 2.82
N SER A 201 -6.40 -2.25 3.67
CA SER A 201 -6.07 -1.88 5.03
C SER A 201 -5.56 -3.07 5.83
N LEU A 202 -6.32 -4.17 5.84
CA LEU A 202 -6.00 -5.39 6.59
C LEU A 202 -4.72 -6.06 6.11
N TYR A 203 -4.33 -5.86 4.86
CA TYR A 203 -3.08 -6.33 4.25
C TYR A 203 -1.82 -5.87 5.01
N HIS A 204 -1.87 -4.76 5.74
CA HIS A 204 -0.73 -4.21 6.49
C HIS A 204 -0.54 -4.93 7.84
N LEU A 205 -0.19 -6.22 7.79
CA LEU A 205 -0.02 -7.06 8.99
C LEU A 205 1.06 -6.51 9.95
N TRP A 206 2.01 -5.72 9.44
CA TRP A 206 3.07 -5.06 10.20
C TRP A 206 2.64 -3.76 10.91
N LEU A 207 1.48 -3.19 10.56
CA LEU A 207 0.91 -2.00 11.21
C LEU A 207 -0.61 -2.21 11.45
N PRO A 208 -0.99 -3.17 12.31
CA PRO A 208 -2.37 -3.64 12.43
C PRO A 208 -3.31 -2.67 13.15
N PHE A 209 -2.77 -1.68 13.89
CA PHE A 209 -3.55 -0.70 14.66
C PHE A 209 -3.69 0.67 13.97
N GLN A 210 -3.65 0.67 12.64
CA GLN A 210 -3.84 1.87 11.81
C GLN A 210 -4.93 1.66 10.76
N ASN A 211 -5.79 0.66 10.95
CA ASN A 211 -6.75 0.20 9.97
C ASN A 211 -7.92 1.17 9.78
N LEU A 212 -8.49 1.69 10.87
CA LEU A 212 -9.59 2.64 10.80
C LEU A 212 -9.15 3.91 10.09
N PHE A 213 -8.00 4.48 10.47
CA PHE A 213 -7.47 5.66 9.79
C PHE A 213 -7.19 5.37 8.31
N ARG A 214 -6.54 4.25 7.99
CA ARG A 214 -6.19 3.90 6.59
C ARG A 214 -7.45 3.70 5.75
N ILE A 215 -8.50 3.04 6.27
CA ILE A 215 -9.79 2.89 5.59
C ILE A 215 -10.44 4.26 5.35
N SER A 216 -10.55 5.10 6.39
CA SER A 216 -11.19 6.41 6.28
C SER A 216 -10.46 7.34 5.30
N ALA A 217 -9.13 7.34 5.30
CA ALA A 217 -8.32 8.18 4.43
C ALA A 217 -8.31 7.68 2.98
N PHE A 218 -8.14 6.37 2.76
CA PHE A 218 -8.00 5.81 1.40
C PHE A 218 -9.33 5.57 0.70
N LEU A 219 -10.45 5.41 1.42
CA LEU A 219 -11.74 5.12 0.78
C LEU A 219 -12.18 6.24 -0.18
N PRO A 220 -12.12 7.54 0.19
CA PRO A 220 -12.41 8.63 -0.75
C PRO A 220 -11.51 8.60 -1.99
N ALA A 221 -10.21 8.35 -1.81
CA ALA A 221 -9.24 8.30 -2.91
C ALA A 221 -9.47 7.11 -3.85
N ALA A 222 -9.71 5.93 -3.28
CA ALA A 222 -10.04 4.71 -4.03
C ALA A 222 -11.36 4.87 -4.81
N TYR A 223 -12.37 5.47 -4.19
CA TYR A 223 -13.65 5.73 -4.84
C TYR A 223 -13.51 6.74 -6.00
N MET A 224 -12.76 7.82 -5.80
CA MET A 224 -12.51 8.81 -6.85
C MET A 224 -11.69 8.24 -8.01
N ALA A 225 -10.64 7.47 -7.72
CA ALA A 225 -9.87 6.78 -8.76
C ALA A 225 -10.74 5.79 -9.57
N TRP A 226 -11.62 5.04 -8.91
CA TRP A 226 -12.57 4.14 -9.56
C TRP A 226 -13.59 4.92 -10.42
N LYS A 227 -14.21 5.96 -9.86
CA LYS A 227 -15.22 6.78 -10.53
C LYS A 227 -14.66 7.48 -11.78
N GLU A 228 -13.46 8.03 -11.67
CA GLU A 228 -12.77 8.72 -12.77
C GLU A 228 -12.10 7.76 -13.76
N ASN A 229 -12.02 6.47 -13.44
CA ASN A 229 -11.21 5.48 -14.15
C ASN A 229 -9.76 5.96 -14.30
N ASN A 230 -9.17 6.44 -13.20
CA ASN A 230 -7.83 7.00 -13.18
C ASN A 230 -7.12 6.70 -11.85
N ILE A 231 -6.38 5.59 -11.80
CA ILE A 231 -5.57 5.19 -10.64
C ILE A 231 -4.48 6.20 -10.28
N SER A 232 -4.08 7.06 -11.21
CA SER A 232 -3.06 8.10 -10.94
C SER A 232 -3.52 9.07 -9.85
N ILE A 233 -4.82 9.23 -9.64
CA ILE A 233 -5.38 10.01 -8.52
C ILE A 233 -4.97 9.38 -7.19
N ALA A 234 -5.17 8.07 -7.06
CA ALA A 234 -4.82 7.33 -5.85
C ALA A 234 -3.30 7.25 -5.67
N ILE A 235 -2.52 7.12 -6.74
CA ILE A 235 -1.05 7.14 -6.69
C ILE A 235 -0.55 8.47 -6.11
N VAL A 236 -0.99 9.60 -6.68
CA VAL A 236 -0.60 10.93 -6.19
C VAL A 236 -0.99 11.11 -4.72
N PHE A 237 -2.23 10.78 -4.37
CA PHE A 237 -2.71 10.82 -2.99
C PHE A 237 -1.83 10.00 -2.03
N HIS A 238 -1.55 8.75 -2.41
CA HIS A 238 -0.79 7.80 -1.58
C HIS A 238 0.65 8.26 -1.41
N CYS A 239 1.32 8.65 -2.49
CA CYS A 239 2.68 9.20 -2.43
C CYS A 239 2.74 10.44 -1.52
N LEU A 240 1.75 11.34 -1.57
CA LEU A 240 1.72 12.53 -0.70
C LEU A 240 1.55 12.16 0.78
N CYS A 241 0.63 11.24 1.10
CA CYS A 241 0.45 10.72 2.46
C CYS A 241 1.75 10.14 3.03
N ASN A 242 2.44 9.32 2.22
CA ASN A 242 3.67 8.65 2.64
C ASN A 242 4.87 9.59 2.64
N LEU A 243 4.89 10.61 1.78
CA LEU A 243 5.89 11.67 1.81
C LEU A 243 5.84 12.40 3.15
N VAL A 244 4.65 12.81 3.60
CA VAL A 244 4.50 13.50 4.89
C VAL A 244 4.91 12.61 6.04
N SER A 245 4.48 11.35 6.09
CA SER A 245 4.90 10.45 7.18
C SER A 245 6.42 10.21 7.19
N THR A 246 7.05 10.13 6.01
CA THR A 246 8.49 9.98 5.86
C THR A 246 9.25 11.23 6.29
N VAL A 247 8.79 12.42 5.87
CA VAL A 247 9.38 13.69 6.30
C VAL A 247 9.23 13.88 7.80
N SER A 248 8.05 13.62 8.38
CA SER A 248 7.83 13.67 9.83
C SER A 248 8.76 12.72 10.58
N PHE A 249 8.94 11.49 10.09
CA PHE A 249 9.88 10.54 10.67
C PHE A 249 11.32 11.07 10.67
N ILE A 250 11.79 11.60 9.53
CA ILE A 250 13.14 12.16 9.41
C ILE A 250 13.31 13.37 10.34
N LEU A 251 12.32 14.27 10.38
CA LEU A 251 12.37 15.44 11.27
C LEU A 251 12.51 15.02 12.74
N VAL A 252 11.69 14.08 13.22
CA VAL A 252 11.77 13.58 14.61
C VAL A 252 13.11 12.88 14.88
N LEU A 253 13.62 12.11 13.91
CA LEU A 253 14.88 11.41 14.06
C LEU A 253 16.06 12.37 14.29
N TYR A 254 16.06 13.53 13.61
CA TYR A 254 17.11 14.54 13.70
C TYR A 254 16.79 15.75 14.60
N SER A 255 15.66 15.76 15.31
CA SER A 255 15.24 16.89 16.17
C SER A 255 15.91 16.93 17.55
N VAL A 256 17.07 16.29 17.71
CA VAL A 256 17.79 16.16 18.99
C VAL A 256 19.24 16.57 18.80
#